data_AF-A0A3R9FWQ6-F1
#
_entry.id   AF-A0A3R9FWQ6-F1
#
_cell.length_a   1.000
_cell.length_b   1.000
_cell.length_c   1.000
_cell.angle_alpha   90.00
_cell.angle_beta   90.00
_cell.angle_gamma   90.00
#
_symmetry.space_group_name_H-M   'P 1'
#
loop_
_entity.id
_entity.type
_entity.pdbx_description
1 polymer ?
#
loop_
_entity_poly.entity_id
_entity_poly.type
_entity_poly.pdbx_seq_one_letter_code
_entity_poly.pdbx_strand_id
1 'polypeptide(L)'
;MYLNAYSIDHVFFSETRFYMALIMGGVMAIVMLAFMHKMYTNKKVNLGIYAGSALLIAVSLFLVRSQTTVDDQSWMKAMIPHHSIAILTSERAKIEDPRVKKLADEIIEAQRKEISEMKTLIKELEENEK
;
A
#
# COMPACT_ATOMS: atom_id res chain seq x y z
N MET A 1 0.40 7.71 1.67
CA MET A 1 -0.49 6.79 0.93
C MET A 1 -1.82 6.49 1.63
N TYR A 2 -2.24 7.25 2.67
CA TYR A 2 -3.53 7.03 3.36
C TYR A 2 -4.62 8.05 3.03
N LEU A 3 -4.29 9.06 2.21
CA LEU A 3 -5.18 10.18 1.87
C LEU A 3 -6.40 9.77 1.03
N ASN A 4 -6.41 8.54 0.51
CA ASN A 4 -7.50 7.95 -0.26
C ASN A 4 -8.30 6.89 0.53
N ALA A 5 -8.10 6.78 1.85
CA ALA A 5 -9.02 6.01 2.67
C ALA A 5 -10.37 6.75 2.76
N TYR A 6 -11.47 6.01 2.67
CA TYR A 6 -12.83 6.54 2.83
C TYR A 6 -13.08 7.11 4.23
N SER A 7 -12.53 6.46 5.26
CA SER A 7 -12.62 6.86 6.67
C SER A 7 -11.25 6.85 7.32
N ILE A 8 -11.02 7.77 8.27
CA ILE A 8 -9.80 7.83 9.09
C ILE A 8 -9.65 6.55 9.92
N ASP A 9 -10.76 5.98 10.38
CA ASP A 9 -10.81 4.72 11.14
C ASP A 9 -10.45 3.48 10.28
N HIS A 10 -10.18 3.66 8.99
CA HIS A 10 -9.66 2.61 8.11
C HIS A 10 -8.14 2.72 7.92
N VAL A 11 -7.46 3.64 8.63
CA VAL A 11 -6.02 3.86 8.49
C VAL A 11 -5.25 2.93 9.43
N PHE A 12 -4.63 1.92 8.85
CA PHE A 12 -3.77 0.95 9.54
C PHE A 12 -2.40 0.88 8.86
N PHE A 13 -1.36 0.53 9.63
CA PHE A 13 -0.04 0.29 9.06
C PHE A 13 -0.06 -0.91 8.10
N SER A 14 0.81 -0.89 7.09
CA SER A 14 0.94 -1.97 6.11
C SER A 14 2.39 -2.07 5.64
N GLU A 15 2.97 -3.25 5.82
CA GLU A 15 4.30 -3.64 5.36
C GLU A 15 4.37 -3.55 3.84
N THR A 16 3.37 -4.07 3.14
CA THR A 16 3.27 -3.97 1.67
C THR A 16 3.33 -2.53 1.19
N ARG A 17 2.63 -1.59 1.85
CA ARG A 17 2.72 -0.16 1.50
C ARG A 17 4.08 0.44 1.83
N PHE A 18 4.68 0.03 2.94
CA PHE A 18 6.02 0.46 3.32
C PHE A 18 7.07 0.01 2.30
N TYR A 19 7.06 -1.26 1.88
CA TYR A 19 7.96 -1.79 0.85
C TYR A 19 7.75 -1.09 -0.50
N MET A 20 6.50 -0.83 -0.91
CA MET A 20 6.21 -0.06 -2.11
C MET A 20 6.76 1.37 -2.03
N ALA A 21 6.69 2.02 -0.86
CA ALA A 21 7.28 3.34 -0.65
C ALA A 21 8.81 3.31 -0.80
N LEU A 22 9.49 2.26 -0.31
CA LEU A 22 10.92 2.08 -0.49
C LEU A 22 11.31 1.86 -1.96
N ILE A 23 10.52 1.07 -2.71
CA ILE A 23 10.72 0.88 -4.15
C ILE A 23 10.60 2.22 -4.88
N MET A 24 9.53 2.98 -4.65
CA MET A 24 9.33 4.29 -5.26
C MET A 24 10.46 5.26 -4.91
N GLY A 25 10.88 5.31 -3.65
CA GLY A 25 12.00 6.14 -3.21
C GLY A 25 13.32 5.76 -3.88
N GLY A 26 13.62 4.45 -3.97
CA GLY A 26 14.80 3.94 -4.66
C GLY A 26 14.81 4.29 -6.15
N VAL A 27 13.69 4.07 -6.85
CA VAL A 27 13.56 4.42 -8.28
C VAL A 27 13.71 5.92 -8.48
N MET A 28 13.09 6.73 -7.63
CA MET A 28 13.19 8.18 -7.70
C MET A 28 14.64 8.65 -7.50
N ALA A 29 15.39 8.07 -6.56
CA ALA A 29 16.80 8.41 -6.35
C ALA A 29 17.64 8.14 -7.61
N ILE A 30 17.44 6.98 -8.26
CA ILE A 30 18.13 6.61 -9.51
C ILE A 30 17.78 7.61 -10.62
N VAL A 31 16.50 7.90 -10.82
CA VAL A 31 16.03 8.82 -11.86
C VAL A 31 16.59 10.22 -11.63
N MET A 32 16.46 10.77 -10.42
CA MET A 32 16.96 12.11 -10.10
C MET A 32 18.46 12.21 -10.31
N LEU A 33 19.23 11.23 -9.83
CA LEU A 33 20.68 11.23 -9.98
C LEU A 33 21.11 11.15 -11.45
N ALA A 34 20.34 10.43 -12.29
CA ALA A 34 20.59 10.35 -13.73
C ALA A 34 20.35 11.69 -14.44
N PHE A 35 19.26 12.39 -14.11
CA PHE A 35 18.95 13.70 -14.70
C PHE A 35 19.86 14.82 -14.17
N MET A 36 20.32 14.72 -12.93
CA MET A 36 21.15 15.73 -12.26
C MET A 36 22.65 15.43 -12.34
N HIS A 37 23.09 14.67 -13.35
CA HIS A 37 24.46 14.16 -13.44
C HIS A 37 25.55 15.27 -13.43
N LYS A 38 25.22 16.49 -13.87
CA LYS A 38 26.14 17.64 -13.88
C LYS A 38 26.30 18.31 -12.52
N MET A 39 25.31 18.17 -11.64
CA MET A 39 25.30 18.80 -10.32
C MET A 39 26.05 17.97 -9.27
N TYR A 40 26.00 16.64 -9.39
CA TYR A 40 26.65 15.71 -8.47
C TYR A 40 27.95 15.17 -9.09
N THR A 41 29.09 15.76 -8.75
CA THR A 41 30.38 15.47 -9.40
C THR A 41 31.15 14.30 -8.78
N ASN A 42 30.86 13.92 -7.53
CA ASN A 42 31.57 12.83 -6.85
C ASN A 42 31.07 11.46 -7.31
N LYS A 43 31.80 10.87 -8.27
CA LYS A 43 31.46 9.57 -8.87
C LYS A 43 31.35 8.42 -7.87
N LYS A 44 32.15 8.43 -6.78
CA LYS A 44 32.11 7.36 -5.77
C LYS A 44 30.82 7.41 -4.96
N VAL A 45 30.42 8.61 -4.53
CA VAL A 45 29.16 8.82 -3.81
C VAL A 45 27.97 8.48 -4.71
N ASN A 46 27.99 8.95 -5.96
CA ASN A 46 26.92 8.66 -6.91
C ASN A 46 26.77 7.15 -7.17
N LEU A 47 27.89 6.44 -7.36
CA LEU A 47 27.88 4.99 -7.52
C LEU A 47 27.34 4.29 -6.27
N GLY A 48 27.71 4.76 -5.08
CA GLY A 48 27.16 4.28 -3.82
C GLY A 48 25.64 4.46 -3.72
N ILE A 49 25.12 5.62 -4.14
CA ILE A 49 23.66 5.87 -4.19
C ILE A 49 23.00 4.92 -5.18
N TYR A 50 23.52 4.78 -6.41
CA TYR A 50 22.94 3.85 -7.39
C TYR A 50 22.91 2.41 -6.87
N ALA A 51 24.03 1.91 -6.34
CA ALA A 51 24.12 0.56 -5.80
C ALA A 51 23.19 0.36 -4.59
N GLY A 52 23.15 1.33 -3.67
CA GLY A 52 22.27 1.31 -2.51
C GLY A 52 20.79 1.32 -2.89
N SER A 53 20.40 2.17 -3.84
CA SER A 53 19.03 2.21 -4.37
C SER A 53 18.65 0.92 -5.09
N ALA A 54 19.53 0.36 -5.92
CA ALA A 54 19.28 -0.91 -6.59
C ALA A 54 19.09 -2.07 -5.59
N LEU A 55 19.92 -2.12 -4.55
CA LEU A 55 19.78 -3.11 -3.47
C LEU A 55 18.46 -2.91 -2.70
N LEU A 56 18.13 -1.67 -2.33
CA LEU A 56 16.89 -1.34 -1.62
C LEU A 56 15.66 -1.76 -2.42
N ILE A 57 15.65 -1.50 -3.73
CA ILE A 57 14.58 -1.94 -4.64
C ILE A 57 14.51 -3.46 -4.69
N ALA A 58 15.64 -4.14 -4.88
CA ALA A 58 15.68 -5.60 -5.00
C ALA A 58 15.14 -6.30 -3.73
N VAL A 59 15.59 -5.86 -2.55
CA VAL A 59 15.12 -6.41 -1.26
C VAL A 59 13.64 -6.09 -1.05
N SER A 60 13.22 -4.85 -1.28
CA SER A 60 11.81 -4.45 -1.08
C SER A 60 10.87 -5.15 -2.07
N LEU A 61 11.33 -5.36 -3.32
CA LEU A 61 10.61 -6.12 -4.33
C LEU A 61 10.48 -7.59 -3.94
N PHE A 62 11.55 -8.18 -3.40
CA PHE A 62 11.49 -9.54 -2.87
C PHE A 62 10.44 -9.65 -1.75
N LEU A 63 10.52 -8.79 -0.73
CA LEU A 63 9.60 -8.81 0.42
C LEU A 63 8.13 -8.61 0.00
N VAL A 64 7.86 -7.65 -0.88
CA VAL A 64 6.50 -7.39 -1.36
C VAL A 64 5.97 -8.51 -2.25
N ARG A 65 6.83 -9.25 -2.96
CA ARG A 65 6.41 -10.37 -3.81
C ARG A 65 6.29 -11.68 -3.05
N SER A 66 7.11 -11.90 -2.02
CA SER A 66 7.12 -13.12 -1.22
C SER A 66 6.04 -13.12 -0.14
N GLN A 67 5.65 -11.94 0.36
CA GLN A 67 4.71 -11.77 1.48
C GLN A 67 5.13 -12.51 2.77
N THR A 68 6.40 -12.90 2.89
CA THR A 68 6.91 -13.74 3.99
C THR A 68 6.90 -13.07 5.37
N THR A 69 6.67 -11.76 5.42
CA THR A 69 6.65 -10.95 6.65
C THR A 69 5.25 -10.47 7.01
N VAL A 70 4.21 -10.98 6.34
CA VAL A 70 2.81 -10.58 6.54
C VAL A 70 2.07 -11.74 7.20
N ASP A 71 1.70 -11.57 8.45
CA ASP A 71 0.85 -12.50 9.20
C ASP A 71 -0.65 -12.17 9.05
N ASP A 72 -1.51 -12.93 9.74
CA ASP A 72 -2.97 -12.77 9.66
C ASP A 72 -3.43 -11.36 10.07
N GLN A 73 -2.87 -10.81 11.14
CA GLN A 73 -3.23 -9.48 11.62
C GLN A 73 -2.73 -8.40 10.66
N SER A 74 -1.48 -8.48 10.21
CA SER A 74 -0.90 -7.55 9.25
C SER A 74 -1.62 -7.60 7.89
N TRP A 75 -2.06 -8.79 7.46
CA TRP A 75 -2.87 -8.95 6.26
C TRP A 75 -4.20 -8.21 6.39
N MET A 76 -4.94 -8.42 7.48
CA MET A 76 -6.23 -7.74 7.72
C MET A 76 -6.04 -6.22 7.85
N LYS A 77 -5.04 -5.77 8.61
CA LYS A 77 -4.66 -4.36 8.76
C LYS A 77 -4.32 -3.72 7.41
N ALA A 78 -3.65 -4.44 6.51
CA ALA A 78 -3.36 -3.94 5.16
C ALA A 78 -4.60 -3.93 4.23
N MET A 79 -5.54 -4.84 4.44
CA MET A 79 -6.70 -5.01 3.57
C MET A 79 -7.85 -4.04 3.90
N ILE A 80 -8.04 -3.66 5.18
CA ILE A 80 -9.01 -2.62 5.57
C ILE A 80 -8.86 -1.32 4.75
N PRO A 81 -7.66 -0.68 4.66
CA PRO A 81 -7.50 0.51 3.86
C PRO A 81 -7.51 0.23 2.35
N HIS A 82 -7.30 -1.00 1.88
CA HIS A 82 -7.49 -1.37 0.48
C HIS A 82 -8.98 -1.34 0.12
N HIS A 83 -9.80 -2.01 0.92
CA HIS A 83 -11.26 -2.00 0.80
C HIS A 83 -11.86 -0.61 0.93
N SER A 84 -11.31 0.19 1.85
CA SER A 84 -11.68 1.59 2.03
C SER A 84 -11.52 2.43 0.74
N ILE A 85 -10.51 2.15 -0.08
CA ILE A 85 -10.31 2.84 -1.36
C ILE A 85 -11.38 2.41 -2.38
N ALA A 86 -11.74 1.12 -2.40
CA ALA A 86 -12.81 0.61 -3.27
C ALA A 86 -14.16 1.27 -2.94
N ILE A 87 -14.49 1.44 -1.66
CA ILE A 87 -15.69 2.17 -1.23
C ILE A 87 -15.62 3.63 -1.67
N LEU A 88 -14.51 4.33 -1.39
CA LEU A 88 -14.33 5.74 -1.78
C LEU A 88 -14.54 5.95 -3.28
N THR A 89 -13.91 5.11 -4.09
CA THR A 89 -13.95 5.23 -5.55
C THR A 89 -15.33 4.85 -6.11
N SER A 90 -15.96 3.80 -5.58
CA SER A 90 -17.29 3.36 -6.01
C SER A 90 -18.38 4.39 -5.65
N GLU A 91 -18.31 5.00 -4.46
CA GLU A 91 -19.30 6.01 -4.04
C GLU A 91 -19.18 7.35 -4.79
N ARG A 92 -17.96 7.72 -5.21
CA ARG A 92 -17.69 9.05 -5.80
C ARG A 92 -17.56 9.04 -7.32
N ALA A 93 -17.48 7.87 -7.94
CA ALA A 93 -17.39 7.76 -9.38
C ALA A 93 -18.70 8.18 -10.06
N LYS A 94 -18.60 8.86 -11.21
CA LYS A 94 -19.75 9.20 -12.03
C LYS A 94 -20.13 7.98 -12.90
N ILE A 95 -20.92 7.07 -12.34
CA ILE A 95 -21.37 5.85 -13.01
C ILE A 95 -22.80 6.01 -13.52
N GLU A 96 -23.00 5.89 -14.84
CA GLU A 96 -24.30 6.10 -15.49
C GLU A 96 -24.98 4.80 -15.93
N ASP A 97 -24.21 3.78 -16.37
CA ASP A 97 -24.78 2.50 -16.79
C ASP A 97 -25.38 1.76 -15.58
N PRO A 98 -26.68 1.38 -15.61
CA PRO A 98 -27.35 0.73 -14.48
C PRO A 98 -26.71 -0.58 -14.02
N ARG A 99 -26.07 -1.33 -14.93
CA ARG A 99 -25.38 -2.59 -14.61
C ARG A 99 -24.11 -2.31 -13.82
N VAL A 100 -23.38 -1.27 -14.21
CA VAL A 100 -22.15 -0.84 -13.52
C VAL A 100 -22.49 -0.24 -12.16
N LYS A 101 -23.59 0.51 -12.06
CA LYS A 101 -24.06 1.04 -10.77
C LYS A 101 -24.40 -0.09 -9.79
N LYS A 102 -25.16 -1.09 -10.25
CA LYS A 102 -25.47 -2.27 -9.45
C LYS A 102 -24.20 -2.97 -8.94
N LEU A 103 -23.21 -3.16 -9.81
CA LEU A 103 -21.92 -3.73 -9.44
C LEU A 103 -21.19 -2.89 -8.37
N ALA A 104 -21.20 -1.56 -8.52
CA ALA A 104 -20.58 -0.65 -7.54
C ALA A 104 -21.26 -0.73 -6.17
N ASP A 105 -22.60 -0.77 -6.14
CA ASP A 105 -23.38 -0.91 -4.90
C ASP A 105 -23.07 -2.26 -4.21
N GLU A 106 -23.02 -3.37 -4.97
CA GLU A 106 -22.64 -4.70 -4.46
C GLU A 106 -21.21 -4.73 -3.89
N ILE A 107 -20.25 -4.08 -4.57
CA ILE A 107 -18.87 -3.93 -4.08
C ILE A 107 -18.87 -3.16 -2.75
N ILE A 108 -19.56 -2.02 -2.66
CA ILE A 108 -19.58 -1.22 -1.43
C ILE A 108 -20.12 -2.04 -0.26
N GLU A 109 -21.22 -2.76 -0.47
CA GLU A 109 -21.88 -3.54 0.59
C GLU A 109 -20.97 -4.68 1.09
N ALA A 110 -20.38 -5.45 0.16
CA ALA A 110 -19.43 -6.51 0.50
C ALA A 110 -18.21 -5.97 1.26
N GLN A 111 -17.60 -4.90 0.75
CA GLN A 111 -16.36 -4.36 1.31
C GLN A 111 -16.58 -3.76 2.71
N ARG A 112 -17.75 -3.17 2.99
CA ARG A 112 -18.11 -2.69 4.34
C ARG A 112 -18.26 -3.85 5.32
N LYS A 113 -18.91 -4.93 4.91
CA LYS A 113 -19.06 -6.14 5.72
C LYS A 113 -17.69 -6.75 6.05
N GLU A 114 -16.84 -6.91 5.05
CA GLU A 114 -15.49 -7.47 5.21
C GLU A 114 -14.60 -6.59 6.11
N ILE A 115 -14.69 -5.26 6.02
CA ILE A 115 -13.99 -4.35 6.95
C ILE A 115 -14.43 -4.59 8.40
N SER A 116 -15.74 -4.75 8.63
CA SER A 116 -16.26 -5.01 9.97
C SER A 116 -15.77 -6.34 10.52
N GLU A 117 -15.78 -7.38 9.69
CA GLU A 117 -15.29 -8.72 10.04
C GLU A 117 -13.81 -8.71 10.39
N MET A 118 -12.97 -8.10 9.54
CA MET A 118 -11.53 -7.97 9.80
C MET A 118 -11.24 -7.22 11.10
N LYS A 119 -11.98 -6.14 11.39
CA LYS A 119 -11.81 -5.39 12.66
C LYS A 119 -12.13 -6.23 13.88
N THR A 120 -13.20 -7.01 13.83
CA THR A 120 -13.57 -7.94 14.90
C THR A 120 -12.49 -9.00 15.11
N LEU A 121 -12.03 -9.65 14.03
CA LEU A 121 -11.01 -10.69 14.10
C LEU A 121 -9.67 -10.17 14.61
N ILE A 122 -9.22 -8.98 14.17
CA ILE A 122 -8.01 -8.35 14.70
C ILE A 122 -8.12 -8.19 16.22
N LYS A 123 -9.27 -7.66 16.70
CA LYS A 123 -9.48 -7.44 18.13
C LYS A 123 -9.45 -8.76 18.92
N GLU A 124 -10.12 -9.79 18.42
CA GLU A 124 -10.16 -11.11 19.07
C GLU A 124 -8.76 -11.75 19.15
N LEU A 125 -7.96 -11.66 18.07
CA LEU A 125 -6.59 -12.17 18.06
C LEU A 125 -5.68 -11.39 19.03
N GLU A 126 -5.78 -10.06 19.06
CA GLU A 126 -5.01 -9.21 19.99
C GLU A 126 -5.39 -9.41 21.47
N GLU A 127 -6.62 -9.88 21.76
CA GLU A 127 -7.07 -10.24 23.10
C GLU A 127 -6.61 -11.64 23.51
N ASN A 128 -6.58 -12.61 22.58
CA ASN A 128 -6.13 -13.97 22.84
C ASN A 128 -4.61 -14.12 22.97
N GLU A 129 -3.84 -13.16 22.46
CA GLU A 129 -2.37 -13.10 22.57
C GLU A 129 -1.88 -12.49 23.91
N LYS A 130 -2.78 -12.00 24.76
CA LYS A 130 -2.48 -11.42 26.09
C LYS A 130 -2.66 -12.42 27.23
#